data_AF-A0A837ZVH9-F1
#
_entry.id   AF-A0A837ZVH9-F1
#
_cell.length_a   1.000
_cell.length_b   1.000
_cell.length_c   1.000
_cell.angle_alpha   90.00
_cell.angle_beta   90.00
_cell.angle_gamma   90.00
#
_symmetry.space_group_name_H-M   'P 1'
#
loop_
_entity.id
_entity.type
_entity.pdbx_description
1 polymer ?
#
loop_
_entity_poly.entity_id
_entity_poly.type
_entity_poly.pdbx_seq_one_letter_code
_entity_poly.pdbx_strand_id
1 'polypeptide(L)'
;MESFIVFLPLILVMGAFLYFANRRQRKALDATISLHDSLAIGDRVHTTSGLQGTITAVTDDDVDLEIAPGVVTRWMKLAVRGKIEDSDEDTDDTVEDTSRDVESSGVELTKD
;
A
#
# COMPACT_ATOMS: atom_id res chain seq x y z
N MET A 1 41.10 -19.47 18.65
CA MET A 1 39.97 -18.74 19.28
C MET A 1 40.14 -17.22 19.16
N GLU A 2 41.04 -16.72 18.30
CA GLU A 2 41.34 -15.27 18.19
C GLU A 2 40.65 -14.60 16.99
N SER A 3 40.24 -15.37 15.99
CA SER A 3 39.59 -14.84 14.77
C SER A 3 38.20 -14.23 15.04
N PHE A 4 37.49 -14.68 16.09
CA PHE A 4 36.17 -14.16 16.43
C PHE A 4 36.20 -12.70 16.90
N ILE A 5 37.31 -12.27 17.51
CA ILE A 5 37.49 -10.90 18.00
C ILE A 5 37.69 -9.92 16.83
N VAL A 6 38.32 -10.35 15.74
CA VAL A 6 38.51 -9.53 14.53
C VAL A 6 37.19 -9.28 13.79
N PHE A 7 36.25 -10.23 13.83
CA PHE A 7 34.92 -10.06 13.25
C PHE A 7 33.94 -9.32 14.17
N LEU A 8 34.26 -9.16 15.46
CA LEU A 8 33.43 -8.43 16.43
C LEU A 8 33.07 -7.00 15.99
N PRO A 9 34.01 -6.13 15.54
CA PRO A 9 33.64 -4.79 15.06
C PRO A 9 32.78 -4.82 13.79
N LEU A 10 33.03 -5.78 12.88
CA LEU A 10 32.24 -5.95 11.66
C LEU A 10 30.80 -6.37 11.97
N ILE A 11 30.62 -7.33 12.88
CA ILE A 11 29.30 -7.80 13.32
C ILE A 11 28.56 -6.70 14.09
N LEU A 12 29.26 -5.87 14.87
CA LEU A 12 28.65 -4.75 15.58
C LEU A 12 28.10 -3.69 14.62
N VAL A 13 28.89 -3.32 13.59
CA VAL A 13 28.45 -2.38 12.54
C VAL A 13 27.31 -2.97 11.72
N MET A 14 27.40 -4.24 11.32
CA MET A 14 26.34 -4.95 10.60
C MET A 14 25.05 -5.04 11.43
N GLY A 15 25.16 -5.41 12.71
CA GLY A 15 24.02 -5.49 13.62
C GLY A 15 23.37 -4.14 13.88
N ALA A 16 24.17 -3.08 14.04
CA ALA A 16 23.67 -1.71 14.18
C ALA A 16 22.95 -1.25 12.90
N PHE A 17 23.52 -1.52 11.73
CA PHE A 17 22.91 -1.22 10.44
C PHE A 17 21.59 -1.98 10.23
N LEU A 18 21.57 -3.28 10.49
CA LEU A 18 20.37 -4.12 10.40
C LEU A 18 19.30 -3.71 11.42
N TYR A 19 19.68 -3.34 12.64
CA TYR A 19 18.74 -2.84 13.64
C TYR A 19 18.08 -1.52 13.18
N PHE A 20 18.87 -0.60 12.62
CA PHE A 20 18.35 0.66 12.08
C PHE A 20 17.50 0.45 10.82
N ALA A 21 17.92 -0.45 9.93
CA ALA A 21 17.20 -0.79 8.69
C ALA A 21 15.88 -1.50 9.00
N ASN A 22 15.88 -2.49 9.90
CA ASN A 22 14.68 -3.22 10.30
C ASN A 22 13.68 -2.31 11.03
N ARG A 23 14.15 -1.34 11.84
CA ARG A 23 13.29 -0.32 12.46
C ARG A 23 12.64 0.60 11.43
N ARG A 24 13.33 0.93 10.33
CA ARG A 24 12.77 1.70 9.22
C ARG A 24 11.78 0.88 8.40
N GLN A 25 12.05 -0.41 8.18
CA GLN A 25 11.16 -1.31 7.45
C GLN A 25 9.86 -1.62 8.21
N ARG A 26 9.92 -1.78 9.54
CA ARG A 26 8.73 -1.97 10.39
C ARG A 26 7.74 -0.80 10.24
N LYS A 27 8.25 0.43 10.22
CA LYS A 27 7.42 1.63 9.96
C LYS A 27 6.81 1.65 8.56
N ALA A 28 7.47 1.12 7.55
CA ALA A 28 6.92 1.07 6.19
C ALA A 28 5.76 0.07 6.08
N LEU A 29 5.83 -1.04 6.81
CA LEU A 29 4.72 -2.00 6.93
C LEU A 29 3.56 -1.43 7.77
N ASP A 30 3.85 -0.81 8.91
CA ASP A 30 2.82 -0.16 9.74
C ASP A 30 2.12 1.02 9.01
N ALA A 31 2.84 1.74 8.14
CA ALA A 31 2.27 2.80 7.31
C ALA A 31 1.32 2.27 6.22
N THR A 32 1.49 1.00 5.81
CA THR A 32 0.56 0.35 4.88
C THR A 32 -0.74 -0.02 5.59
N ILE A 33 -0.69 -0.28 6.90
CA ILE A 33 -1.86 -0.58 7.74
C ILE A 33 -2.66 0.70 8.06
N SER A 34 -1.99 1.86 8.21
CA SER A 34 -2.66 3.11 8.63
C SER A 34 -3.41 3.87 7.53
N LEU A 35 -3.21 3.56 6.24
CA LEU A 35 -3.89 4.26 5.13
C LEU A 35 -5.25 3.64 4.74
N HIS A 36 -5.62 2.52 5.36
CA HIS A 36 -6.85 1.79 5.11
C HIS A 36 -7.99 2.13 6.10
N ASP A 37 -7.84 3.23 6.86
CA ASP A 37 -8.65 3.59 8.04
C ASP A 37 -9.68 4.72 7.78
N SER A 38 -9.68 5.33 6.58
CA SER A 38 -10.57 6.46 6.27
C SER A 38 -11.85 6.08 5.51
N LEU A 39 -12.05 4.80 5.20
CA LEU A 39 -13.24 4.35 4.46
C LEU A 39 -14.36 4.04 5.45
N ALA A 40 -15.43 4.84 5.40
CA ALA A 40 -16.60 4.67 6.24
C ALA A 40 -17.77 4.05 5.46
N ILE A 41 -18.64 3.35 6.19
CA ILE A 41 -19.92 2.88 5.66
C ILE A 41 -20.77 4.09 5.28
N GLY A 42 -21.35 4.07 4.08
CA GLY A 42 -22.14 5.17 3.52
C GLY A 42 -21.37 6.09 2.57
N ASP A 43 -20.05 5.94 2.47
CA ASP A 43 -19.25 6.74 1.55
C ASP A 43 -19.47 6.30 0.10
N ARG A 44 -19.65 7.28 -0.79
CA ARG A 44 -19.64 7.08 -2.24
C ARG A 44 -18.19 7.03 -2.70
N VAL A 45 -17.82 5.99 -3.42
CA VAL A 45 -16.44 5.79 -3.88
C VAL A 45 -16.39 5.45 -5.35
N HIS A 46 -15.26 5.77 -5.97
CA HIS A 46 -14.93 5.31 -7.31
C HIS A 46 -13.79 4.28 -7.25
N THR A 47 -13.93 3.19 -7.99
CA THR A 47 -12.89 2.18 -8.13
C THR A 47 -11.91 2.57 -9.24
N THR A 48 -10.74 1.94 -9.24
CA THR A 48 -9.72 2.15 -10.28
C THR A 48 -10.20 1.77 -11.70
N SER A 49 -11.21 0.90 -11.82
CA SER A 49 -11.81 0.50 -13.09
C SER A 49 -12.90 1.46 -13.60
N GLY A 50 -13.21 2.53 -12.86
CA GLY A 50 -14.25 3.50 -13.21
C GLY A 50 -15.66 3.13 -12.75
N LEU A 51 -15.79 2.09 -11.90
CA LEU A 51 -17.07 1.74 -11.29
C LEU A 51 -17.30 2.63 -10.06
N GLN A 52 -18.54 3.10 -9.90
CA GLN A 52 -18.95 3.90 -8.75
C GLN A 52 -19.95 3.10 -7.92
N GLY A 53 -19.84 3.23 -6.61
CA GLY A 53 -20.75 2.56 -5.68
C GLY A 53 -20.71 3.19 -4.31
N THR A 54 -21.57 2.70 -3.44
CA THR A 54 -21.64 3.12 -2.04
C THR A 54 -21.14 1.99 -1.15
N ILE A 55 -20.31 2.32 -0.16
CA ILE A 55 -19.79 1.34 0.78
C ILE A 55 -20.90 0.91 1.74
N THR A 56 -21.22 -0.38 1.76
CA THR A 56 -22.20 -0.96 2.69
C THR A 56 -21.55 -1.66 3.88
N ALA A 57 -20.34 -2.18 3.70
CA ALA A 57 -19.55 -2.78 4.78
C ALA A 57 -18.05 -2.63 4.50
N VAL A 58 -17.26 -2.52 5.57
CA VAL A 58 -15.81 -2.45 5.53
C VAL A 58 -15.24 -3.51 6.45
N THR A 59 -14.31 -4.32 5.93
CA THR A 59 -13.50 -5.28 6.68
C THR A 59 -12.04 -4.83 6.63
N ASP A 60 -11.12 -5.58 7.25
CA ASP A 60 -9.68 -5.31 7.21
C ASP A 60 -9.15 -5.20 5.77
N ASP A 61 -9.37 -6.23 4.95
CA ASP A 61 -8.80 -6.35 3.59
C ASP A 61 -9.81 -6.07 2.46
N ASP A 62 -11.10 -6.19 2.75
CA ASP A 62 -12.19 -6.13 1.77
C ASP A 62 -13.22 -5.04 2.11
N VAL A 63 -13.90 -4.56 1.07
CA VAL A 63 -15.01 -3.61 1.13
C VAL A 63 -16.18 -4.13 0.29
N ASP A 64 -17.38 -4.00 0.82
CA ASP A 64 -18.61 -4.33 0.10
C ASP A 64 -19.18 -3.04 -0.49
N LEU A 65 -19.32 -3.01 -1.82
CA LEU A 65 -19.88 -1.91 -2.59
C LEU A 65 -21.26 -2.29 -3.14
N GLU A 66 -22.24 -1.44 -2.86
CA GLU A 66 -23.53 -1.44 -3.54
C GLU A 66 -23.46 -0.61 -4.82
N ILE A 67 -23.74 -1.25 -5.95
CA ILE A 67 -23.65 -0.65 -7.30
C ILE A 67 -25.03 -0.34 -7.89
N ALA A 68 -26.05 -1.01 -7.39
CA ALA A 68 -27.45 -0.86 -7.76
C ALA A 68 -28.31 -1.35 -6.58
N PRO A 69 -29.60 -0.98 -6.50
CA PRO A 69 -30.45 -1.33 -5.37
C PRO A 69 -30.46 -2.85 -5.10
N GLY A 70 -29.88 -3.26 -3.96
CA GLY A 70 -29.80 -4.65 -3.55
C GLY A 70 -28.70 -5.48 -4.23
N VAL A 71 -27.83 -4.86 -5.04
CA VAL A 71 -26.67 -5.52 -5.67
C VAL A 71 -25.41 -5.11 -4.93
N VAL A 72 -24.97 -5.97 -4.02
CA VAL A 72 -23.74 -5.79 -3.24
C VAL A 72 -22.66 -6.71 -3.77
N THR A 73 -21.47 -6.15 -4.01
CA THR A 73 -20.30 -6.87 -4.52
C THR A 73 -19.10 -6.62 -3.61
N ARG A 74 -18.28 -7.64 -3.43
CA ARG A 74 -17.10 -7.56 -2.55
C ARG A 74 -15.84 -7.31 -3.37
N TRP A 75 -15.10 -6.29 -2.96
CA TRP A 75 -13.88 -5.83 -3.61
C TRP A 75 -12.77 -5.71 -2.58
N MET A 76 -11.52 -5.84 -3.02
CA MET A 76 -10.36 -5.57 -2.17
C MET A 76 -10.33 -4.07 -1.84
N LYS A 77 -9.93 -3.70 -0.62
CA LYS A 77 -9.81 -2.29 -0.21
C LYS A 77 -8.88 -1.49 -1.14
N LEU A 78 -7.86 -2.15 -1.71
CA LEU A 78 -6.93 -1.62 -2.71
C LEU A 78 -7.59 -1.27 -4.07
N ALA A 79 -8.80 -1.75 -4.34
CA ALA A 79 -9.51 -1.46 -5.58
C ALA A 79 -10.25 -0.12 -5.56
N VAL A 80 -10.36 0.52 -4.38
CA VAL A 80 -10.96 1.83 -4.19
C VAL A 80 -9.90 2.90 -4.42
N ARG A 81 -10.15 3.81 -5.37
CA ARG A 81 -9.19 4.86 -5.74
C ARG A 81 -9.42 6.16 -4.98
N GLY A 82 -10.67 6.50 -4.71
CA GLY A 82 -11.00 7.73 -3.99
C GLY A 82 -12.46 7.81 -3.59
N LYS A 83 -12.74 8.69 -2.62
CA LYS A 83 -14.09 9.06 -2.19
C LYS A 83 -14.61 10.15 -3.13
N ILE A 84 -15.87 10.03 -3.52
CA ILE A 84 -16.59 11.10 -4.19
C ILE A 84 -17.22 11.93 -3.07
N GLU A 85 -16.63 13.08 -2.75
CA GLU A 85 -17.27 14.04 -1.88
C GLU A 85 -18.33 14.79 -2.72
N ASP A 86 -19.59 14.68 -2.32
CA ASP A 86 -20.68 15.49 -2.86
C ASP A 86 -20.55 16.93 -2.32
N SER A 87 -19.48 17.62 -2.72
CA SER A 87 -19.37 19.07 -2.62
C SER A 87 -19.20 19.58 -4.04
N ASP A 88 -20.06 20.50 -4.45
CA ASP A 88 -20.02 21.19 -5.74
C ASP A 88 -18.70 21.97 -5.91
N GLU A 89 -17.58 21.30 -6.20
CA GLU A 89 -16.32 21.92 -6.61
C GLU A 89 -15.42 20.87 -7.27
N ASP A 90 -15.17 21.06 -8.57
CA ASP A 90 -14.11 20.42 -9.37
C ASP A 90 -12.78 20.46 -8.59
N THR A 91 -12.49 19.43 -7.81
CA THR A 91 -11.18 19.26 -7.19
C THR A 91 -10.43 18.19 -7.98
N ASP A 92 -9.59 18.70 -8.87
CA ASP A 92 -8.47 18.04 -9.54
C ASP A 92 -7.71 17.14 -8.55
N ASP A 93 -7.94 15.82 -8.65
CA ASP A 93 -7.22 14.80 -7.89
C ASP A 93 -5.72 14.93 -8.20
N THR A 94 -4.97 15.54 -7.27
CA THR A 94 -3.51 15.56 -7.28
C THR A 94 -3.01 14.12 -7.21
N VAL A 95 -2.69 13.56 -8.38
CA VAL A 95 -1.97 12.30 -8.52
C VAL A 95 -0.55 12.50 -7.98
N GLU A 96 -0.35 12.18 -6.71
CA GLU A 96 0.99 11.93 -6.18
C GLU A 96 1.51 10.63 -6.79
N ASP A 97 2.04 10.75 -8.01
CA ASP A 97 2.76 9.71 -8.74
C ASP A 97 3.99 9.29 -7.94
N THR A 98 3.81 8.37 -6.98
CA THR A 98 4.93 7.56 -6.51
C THR A 98 5.15 6.49 -7.56
N SER A 99 5.80 6.87 -8.65
CA SER A 99 6.51 5.97 -9.54
C SER A 99 7.51 5.19 -8.68
N ARG A 100 7.09 4.00 -8.23
CA ARG A 100 8.02 3.01 -7.69
C ARG A 100 8.86 2.53 -8.86
N ASP A 101 10.11 3.00 -8.90
CA ASP A 101 11.17 2.44 -9.73
C ASP A 101 11.28 0.93 -9.45
N VAL A 102 10.58 0.12 -10.23
CA VAL A 102 10.86 -1.30 -10.35
C VAL A 102 12.04 -1.40 -11.30
N GLU A 103 13.23 -1.26 -10.74
CA GLU A 103 14.49 -1.59 -11.42
C GLU A 103 14.51 -3.11 -11.66
N SER A 104 13.89 -3.53 -12.75
CA SER A 104 14.03 -4.87 -13.32
C SER A 104 15.43 -4.96 -13.92
N SER A 105 16.41 -5.34 -13.10
CA SER A 105 17.67 -5.89 -13.62
C SER A 105 17.37 -7.28 -14.16
N GLY A 106 16.94 -7.31 -15.43
CA GLY A 106 16.83 -8.51 -16.22
C GLY A 106 18.18 -9.22 -16.29
N VAL A 107 18.21 -10.46 -15.82
CA VAL A 107 19.30 -11.41 -16.01
C VAL A 107 19.45 -11.66 -17.51
N GLU A 108 20.55 -11.18 -18.12
CA GLU A 108 20.95 -11.59 -19.47
C GLU A 108 21.41 -13.06 -19.44
N LEU A 109 20.53 -13.95 -19.90
CA LEU A 109 20.91 -15.27 -20.37
C LEU A 109 21.27 -15.19 -21.87
N THR A 110 22.56 -15.39 -22.15
CA THR A 110 23.14 -16.13 -23.28
C THR A 110 22.65 -15.84 -24.70
N LYS A 111 23.53 -15.26 -25.53
CA LYS A 111 23.75 -15.74 -26.91
C LYS A 111 25.12 -15.27 -27.45
N ASP A 112 26.04 -16.23 -27.55
CA ASP A 112 26.93 -16.56 -28.69
C ASP A 112 28.10 -17.46 -28.21
#